data_AF-A0A2E8LHX4-F1
#
_entry.id   AF-A0A2E8LHX4-F1
#
_cell.length_a   1.000
_cell.length_b   1.000
_cell.length_c   1.000
_cell.angle_alpha   90.00
_cell.angle_beta   90.00
_cell.angle_gamma   90.00
#
_symmetry.space_group_name_H-M   'P 1'
#
loop_
_entity.id
_entity.type
_entity.pdbx_description
1 polymer ?
#
loop_
_entity_poly.entity_id
_entity_poly.type
_entity_poly.pdbx_seq_one_letter_code
_entity_poly.pdbx_strand_id
1 'polypeptide(L)'
;MLDPGGRMRASSSGCEQSRRESTAGHDGSSEGAGMSFRGHGISRVAVLGALLVVGALSVGVVSGQQGQMEVEVEQLQDNLYVLRGGGGNSAAFVTSDGVVLVDTKVAGWGQPLIDTIGELTSNPVTTIINTHAHFDHVSGNVEFPASVEFVAHENAKTLMEEWNPVTGFPGDFPDVFDTSGGQGLPTRTYEDRLTLGSGDDQVDLYYFGRGHTGGDTWVVFPALRTMHAGDMFPGKQVPIMDASNGGSGLEYANTLRMAYSTVTEIDTIITGHSVQMDRDDLREMADFVDGLVSAAKQAKARGVSAADFVASWSPKPRFRTDFSVPGGASFQAWVQVIYDEIDAM
;
A
#
# COMPACT_ATOMS: atom_id res chain seq x y z
N MET A 1 55.54 9.82 -9.33
CA MET A 1 56.13 9.92 -7.98
C MET A 1 55.30 9.06 -7.05
N LEU A 2 55.95 8.20 -6.27
CA LEU A 2 55.34 7.41 -5.21
C LEU A 2 55.88 7.94 -3.88
N ASP A 3 55.02 8.10 -2.87
CA ASP A 3 55.44 8.16 -1.46
C ASP A 3 54.36 7.49 -0.59
N PRO A 4 54.69 6.80 0.53
CA PRO A 4 53.84 5.74 1.07
C PRO A 4 53.26 5.99 2.46
N GLY A 5 52.30 5.14 2.85
CA GLY A 5 52.09 4.75 4.25
C GLY A 5 50.84 5.30 4.94
N GLY A 6 49.79 4.49 5.00
CA GLY A 6 48.65 4.67 5.89
C GLY A 6 48.31 3.34 6.57
N ARG A 7 48.63 3.20 7.87
CA ARG A 7 48.37 1.97 8.63
C ARG A 7 46.92 1.91 9.13
N MET A 8 46.29 0.74 9.04
CA MET A 8 45.10 0.43 9.85
C MET A 8 45.45 0.44 11.35
N ARG A 9 44.48 0.87 12.17
CA ARG A 9 44.39 0.52 13.59
C ARG A 9 42.94 0.16 13.93
N ALA A 10 42.74 -1.05 14.44
CA ALA A 10 41.56 -1.38 15.24
C ALA A 10 41.82 -0.97 16.69
N SER A 11 40.75 -0.67 17.44
CA SER A 11 40.80 -0.61 18.90
C SER A 11 39.49 -1.11 19.52
N SER A 12 39.60 -2.19 20.29
CA SER A 12 38.52 -2.82 21.05
C SER A 12 38.74 -2.63 22.55
N SER A 13 37.78 -2.05 23.25
CA SER A 13 37.58 -2.08 24.72
C SER A 13 36.39 -1.15 25.02
N GLY A 14 35.35 -1.50 25.79
CA GLY A 14 35.29 -2.46 26.88
C GLY A 14 35.59 -1.75 28.20
N CYS A 15 34.57 -1.47 29.01
CA CYS A 15 34.73 -0.96 30.38
C CYS A 15 33.52 -1.37 31.26
N GLU A 16 33.79 -1.57 32.54
CA GLU A 16 32.96 -2.32 33.48
C GLU A 16 31.93 -1.49 34.28
N GLN A 17 31.00 -2.24 34.89
CA GLN A 17 30.15 -1.77 35.98
C GLN A 17 30.97 -1.32 37.20
N SER A 18 30.44 -0.37 37.98
CA SER A 18 30.71 -0.38 39.42
C SER A 18 29.46 0.00 40.23
N ARG A 19 29.28 -0.72 41.33
CA ARG A 19 28.16 -0.63 42.28
C ARG A 19 28.56 0.27 43.46
N ARG A 20 27.64 1.09 43.99
CA ARG A 20 27.69 1.57 45.39
C ARG A 20 26.30 1.61 46.03
N GLU A 21 26.23 1.06 47.24
CA GLU A 21 25.07 1.07 48.17
C GLU A 21 25.46 1.84 49.45
N SER A 22 24.50 2.51 50.11
CA SER A 22 24.44 2.93 51.54
C SER A 22 23.23 3.87 51.70
N THR A 23 22.12 3.60 52.41
CA THR A 23 21.91 3.45 53.89
C THR A 23 22.29 4.71 54.70
N ALA A 24 21.56 5.23 55.72
CA ALA A 24 20.35 4.80 56.48
C ALA A 24 19.66 5.98 57.25
N GLY A 25 18.54 5.73 58.00
CA GLY A 25 17.98 6.57 59.10
C GLY A 25 16.43 6.48 59.25
N HIS A 26 15.87 5.79 60.27
CA HIS A 26 15.24 6.30 61.53
C HIS A 26 14.02 7.25 61.33
N ASP A 27 12.85 7.17 62.00
CA ASP A 27 12.32 6.46 63.20
C ASP A 27 10.77 6.22 63.07
N GLY A 28 9.96 5.65 63.99
CA GLY A 28 10.18 4.99 65.31
C GLY A 28 8.94 5.05 66.27
N SER A 29 8.62 3.96 66.99
CA SER A 29 7.64 3.82 68.14
C SER A 29 6.12 4.09 67.93
N SER A 30 5.16 3.57 68.74
CA SER A 30 5.01 2.32 69.55
C SER A 30 3.54 2.08 70.00
N GLU A 31 3.21 0.83 70.41
CA GLU A 31 2.15 0.39 71.38
C GLU A 31 0.63 0.73 71.14
N GLY A 32 -0.36 -0.09 71.58
CA GLY A 32 -0.33 -1.41 72.21
C GLY A 32 -1.74 -2.00 72.56
N ALA A 33 -1.85 -3.34 72.48
CA ALA A 33 -2.75 -4.34 73.13
C ALA A 33 -4.23 -4.05 73.54
N GLY A 34 -5.12 -5.04 73.28
CA GLY A 34 -6.48 -5.12 73.87
C GLY A 34 -7.31 -6.39 73.51
N MET A 35 -7.30 -7.39 74.41
CA MET A 35 -7.95 -8.73 74.33
C MET A 35 -9.45 -8.74 73.94
N SER A 36 -9.89 -9.51 72.93
CA SER A 36 -10.42 -10.90 72.99
C SER A 36 -11.68 -11.16 73.83
N PHE A 37 -12.77 -11.64 73.20
CA PHE A 37 -13.56 -12.80 73.69
C PHE A 37 -14.30 -13.54 72.54
N ARG A 38 -14.50 -14.85 72.70
CA ARG A 38 -15.15 -15.78 71.75
C ARG A 38 -16.56 -16.17 72.22
N GLY A 39 -17.47 -16.43 71.27
CA GLY A 39 -18.74 -17.15 71.49
C GLY A 39 -19.20 -17.86 70.21
N HIS A 40 -19.87 -19.02 70.31
CA HIS A 40 -20.28 -19.86 69.16
C HIS A 40 -21.68 -20.47 69.38
N GLY A 41 -22.43 -20.66 68.29
CA GLY A 41 -23.61 -21.53 68.19
C GLY A 41 -24.97 -20.86 68.48
N ILE A 42 -26.13 -21.33 67.96
CA ILE A 42 -26.46 -22.49 67.09
C ILE A 42 -27.63 -22.08 66.13
N SER A 43 -27.82 -22.83 65.04
CA SER A 43 -28.73 -22.59 63.88
C SER A 43 -30.25 -22.82 64.13
N ARG A 44 -31.10 -22.37 63.16
CA ARG A 44 -32.33 -23.07 62.69
C ARG A 44 -32.97 -22.49 61.41
N VAL A 45 -32.93 -23.28 60.32
CA VAL A 45 -34.01 -23.62 59.35
C VAL A 45 -34.96 -22.54 58.75
N ALA A 46 -34.73 -22.26 57.45
CA ALA A 46 -35.65 -22.14 56.30
C ALA A 46 -37.03 -21.42 56.35
N VAL A 47 -37.22 -20.48 55.40
CA VAL A 47 -38.49 -20.27 54.64
C VAL A 47 -38.18 -19.92 53.16
N LEU A 48 -38.84 -20.67 52.27
CA LEU A 48 -39.30 -20.44 50.88
C LEU A 48 -39.43 -18.97 50.39
N GLY A 49 -39.44 -18.64 49.08
CA GLY A 49 -39.35 -19.44 47.85
C GLY A 49 -40.04 -18.76 46.64
N ALA A 50 -39.69 -19.19 45.42
CA ALA A 50 -40.37 -18.96 44.12
C ALA A 50 -40.07 -17.70 43.25
N LEU A 51 -39.81 -18.00 41.95
CA LEU A 51 -40.21 -17.25 40.72
C LEU A 51 -39.61 -15.83 40.49
N LEU A 52 -38.75 -15.59 39.49
CA LEU A 52 -38.98 -15.86 38.05
C LEU A 52 -37.65 -15.99 37.27
N VAL A 53 -37.51 -17.04 36.46
CA VAL A 53 -36.52 -17.08 35.38
C VAL A 53 -37.08 -16.32 34.19
N VAL A 54 -36.71 -15.04 34.06
CA VAL A 54 -36.81 -14.33 32.78
C VAL A 54 -35.49 -14.54 32.06
N GLY A 55 -35.44 -15.60 31.25
CA GLY A 55 -34.40 -15.77 30.25
C GLY A 55 -34.55 -14.70 29.19
N ALA A 56 -33.96 -13.52 29.43
CA ALA A 56 -33.77 -12.54 28.39
C ALA A 56 -32.86 -13.15 27.32
N LEU A 57 -33.45 -13.52 26.19
CA LEU A 57 -32.72 -13.82 24.96
C LEU A 57 -31.96 -12.56 24.55
N SER A 58 -30.75 -12.41 25.09
CA SER A 58 -29.71 -11.56 24.52
C SER A 58 -29.29 -12.18 23.19
N VAL A 59 -30.15 -12.05 22.18
CA VAL A 59 -29.70 -12.07 20.79
C VAL A 59 -28.76 -10.90 20.69
N GLY A 60 -27.47 -11.19 20.83
CA GLY A 60 -26.42 -10.25 20.52
C GLY A 60 -26.58 -9.91 19.05
N VAL A 61 -27.21 -8.77 18.78
CA VAL A 61 -27.05 -8.10 17.50
C VAL A 61 -25.58 -7.75 17.46
N VAL A 62 -24.79 -8.61 16.84
CA VAL A 62 -23.46 -8.26 16.35
C VAL A 62 -23.71 -7.29 15.20
N SER A 63 -24.08 -6.06 15.56
CA SER A 63 -23.79 -4.91 14.72
C SER A 63 -22.30 -5.01 14.49
N GLY A 64 -21.91 -5.34 13.26
CA GLY A 64 -20.51 -5.34 12.91
C GLY A 64 -19.97 -3.96 13.25
N GLN A 65 -19.06 -3.89 14.23
CA GLN A 65 -18.11 -2.80 14.26
C GLN A 65 -17.24 -2.99 13.03
N GLN A 66 -17.73 -2.49 11.89
CA GLN A 66 -16.85 -1.81 10.97
C GLN A 66 -16.10 -0.81 11.86
N GLY A 67 -14.78 -1.01 11.99
CA GLY A 67 -13.93 0.03 12.55
C GLY A 67 -14.18 1.32 11.76
N GLN A 68 -14.02 2.48 12.40
CA GLN A 68 -14.06 3.73 11.66
C GLN A 68 -13.06 3.62 10.49
N MET A 69 -13.49 4.02 9.29
CA MET A 69 -12.60 4.09 8.13
C MET A 69 -11.64 5.24 8.38
N GLU A 70 -10.49 4.90 8.98
CA GLU A 70 -9.46 5.84 9.39
C GLU A 70 -8.41 5.92 8.28
N VAL A 71 -8.21 7.14 7.77
CA VAL A 71 -7.17 7.44 6.80
C VAL A 71 -5.91 7.81 7.58
N GLU A 72 -4.88 6.97 7.51
CA GLU A 72 -3.57 7.30 8.07
C GLU A 72 -2.89 8.34 7.17
N VAL A 73 -2.47 9.47 7.75
CA VAL A 73 -1.82 10.57 7.04
C VAL A 73 -0.33 10.61 7.34
N GLU A 74 0.48 10.51 6.30
CA GLU A 74 1.93 10.70 6.36
C GLU A 74 2.33 11.92 5.54
N GLN A 75 2.83 12.97 6.19
CA GLN A 75 3.32 14.16 5.52
C GLN A 75 4.74 13.92 4.97
N LEU A 76 4.90 14.00 3.65
CA LEU A 76 6.21 13.86 2.99
C LEU A 76 6.91 15.18 2.75
N GLN A 77 6.15 16.24 2.47
CA GLN A 77 6.60 17.62 2.30
C GLN A 77 5.50 18.57 2.81
N ASP A 78 5.80 19.87 2.93
CA ASP A 78 4.88 20.90 3.44
C ASP A 78 3.47 20.83 2.81
N ASN A 79 3.37 20.48 1.52
CA ASN A 79 2.11 20.37 0.78
C ASN A 79 1.86 19.00 0.10
N LEU A 80 2.60 17.94 0.45
CA LEU A 80 2.37 16.58 -0.10
C LEU A 80 2.24 15.55 1.01
N TYR A 81 1.15 14.80 0.95
CA TYR A 81 0.73 13.83 1.95
C TYR A 81 0.45 12.47 1.28
N VAL A 82 0.85 11.38 1.92
CA VAL A 82 0.41 10.02 1.58
C VAL A 82 -0.71 9.62 2.54
N LEU A 83 -1.78 9.05 1.96
CA LEU A 83 -3.00 8.68 2.66
C LEU A 83 -3.16 7.16 2.55
N ARG A 84 -3.09 6.46 3.69
CA ARG A 84 -3.10 4.98 3.78
C ARG A 84 -4.40 4.45 4.38
N GLY A 85 -4.53 3.12 4.39
CA GLY A 85 -5.78 2.41 4.68
C GLY A 85 -6.65 2.29 3.42
N GLY A 86 -7.54 1.28 3.39
CA GLY A 86 -8.60 1.20 2.37
C GLY A 86 -8.15 0.86 0.94
N GLY A 87 -7.26 -0.12 0.75
CA GLY A 87 -6.72 -0.40 -0.58
C GLY A 87 -5.43 0.37 -0.84
N GLY A 88 -5.24 0.84 -2.08
CA GLY A 88 -4.02 1.52 -2.52
C GLY A 88 -3.70 2.79 -1.72
N ASN A 89 -2.41 3.12 -1.67
CA ASN A 89 -1.92 4.39 -1.16
C ASN A 89 -2.37 5.53 -2.09
N SER A 90 -3.04 6.53 -1.53
CA SER A 90 -3.34 7.77 -2.25
C SER A 90 -2.28 8.84 -1.94
N ALA A 91 -2.14 9.85 -2.80
CA ALA A 91 -1.36 11.05 -2.49
C ALA A 91 -2.18 12.32 -2.67
N ALA A 92 -2.21 13.19 -1.66
CA ALA A 92 -2.84 14.49 -1.72
C ALA A 92 -1.77 15.59 -1.82
N PHE A 93 -1.81 16.35 -2.91
CA PHE A 93 -0.90 17.46 -3.19
C PHE A 93 -1.67 18.78 -3.19
N VAL A 94 -1.37 19.65 -2.24
CA VAL A 94 -2.06 20.94 -2.05
C VAL A 94 -1.36 22.02 -2.88
N THR A 95 -2.04 22.50 -3.92
CA THR A 95 -1.55 23.55 -4.83
C THR A 95 -2.21 24.89 -4.51
N SER A 96 -1.80 25.96 -5.21
CA SER A 96 -2.47 27.27 -5.15
C SER A 96 -3.93 27.24 -5.61
N ASP A 97 -4.29 26.33 -6.53
CA ASP A 97 -5.60 26.27 -7.20
C ASP A 97 -6.54 25.19 -6.64
N GLY A 98 -6.06 24.29 -5.78
CA GLY A 98 -6.87 23.21 -5.19
C GLY A 98 -6.04 22.11 -4.55
N VAL A 99 -6.62 20.92 -4.43
CA VAL A 99 -5.88 19.68 -4.13
C VAL A 99 -5.94 18.76 -5.33
N VAL A 100 -4.75 18.30 -5.75
CA VAL A 100 -4.59 17.20 -6.70
C VAL A 100 -4.48 15.91 -5.89
N LEU A 101 -5.40 14.98 -6.10
CA LEU A 101 -5.45 13.69 -5.43
C LEU A 101 -5.05 12.59 -6.41
N VAL A 102 -4.10 11.72 -6.04
CA VAL A 102 -3.74 10.51 -6.78
C VAL A 102 -4.41 9.32 -6.10
N ASP A 103 -5.22 8.58 -6.85
CA ASP A 103 -6.03 7.43 -6.43
C ASP A 103 -7.02 7.68 -5.27
N THR A 104 -8.15 6.95 -5.29
CA THR A 104 -9.30 7.20 -4.41
C THR A 104 -9.76 5.99 -3.61
N LYS A 105 -8.92 4.95 -3.48
CA LYS A 105 -9.18 3.79 -2.61
C LYS A 105 -10.36 2.91 -3.06
N VAL A 106 -10.65 1.87 -2.29
CA VAL A 106 -11.85 1.01 -2.46
C VAL A 106 -13.15 1.79 -2.22
N ALA A 107 -14.29 1.24 -2.66
CA ALA A 107 -15.60 1.86 -2.47
C ALA A 107 -15.91 2.16 -0.98
N GLY A 108 -16.45 3.35 -0.71
CA GLY A 108 -16.76 3.86 0.64
C GLY A 108 -15.65 4.71 1.27
N TRP A 109 -14.49 4.85 0.61
CA TRP A 109 -13.35 5.62 1.11
C TRP A 109 -13.23 7.03 0.51
N GLY A 110 -14.06 7.39 -0.47
CA GLY A 110 -14.04 8.74 -1.05
C GLY A 110 -14.46 9.82 -0.05
N GLN A 111 -15.52 9.61 0.74
CA GLN A 111 -15.89 10.57 1.79
C GLN A 111 -14.84 10.66 2.92
N PRO A 112 -14.29 9.55 3.48
CA PRO A 112 -13.13 9.61 4.38
C PRO A 112 -11.95 10.40 3.82
N LEU A 113 -11.62 10.25 2.52
CA LEU A 113 -10.58 11.04 1.88
C LEU A 113 -10.91 12.53 1.83
N ILE A 114 -12.15 12.89 1.47
CA ILE A 114 -12.62 14.30 1.47
C ILE A 114 -12.52 14.91 2.87
N ASP A 115 -13.00 14.20 3.89
CA ASP A 115 -13.00 14.67 5.27
C ASP A 115 -11.56 14.88 5.78
N THR A 116 -10.68 13.89 5.58
CA THR A 116 -9.26 13.98 5.97
C THR A 116 -8.52 15.11 5.24
N ILE A 117 -8.74 15.28 3.94
CA ILE A 117 -8.12 16.38 3.18
C ILE A 117 -8.63 17.75 3.69
N GLY A 118 -9.89 17.84 4.10
CA GLY A 118 -10.48 19.02 4.72
C GLY A 118 -9.89 19.39 6.10
N GLU A 119 -9.28 18.44 6.81
CA GLU A 119 -8.51 18.72 8.04
C GLU A 119 -7.10 19.26 7.73
N LEU A 120 -6.54 18.91 6.57
CA LEU A 120 -5.21 19.36 6.12
C LEU A 120 -5.24 20.73 5.43
N THR A 121 -6.33 21.06 4.72
CA THR A 121 -6.44 22.31 3.96
C THR A 121 -7.90 22.73 3.73
N SER A 122 -8.13 24.03 3.59
CA SER A 122 -9.41 24.58 3.13
C SER A 122 -9.61 24.52 1.60
N ASN A 123 -8.58 24.12 0.85
CA ASN A 123 -8.66 24.00 -0.60
C ASN A 123 -9.46 22.74 -0.98
N PRO A 124 -10.43 22.81 -1.90
CA PRO A 124 -11.17 21.64 -2.35
C PRO A 124 -10.28 20.73 -3.21
N VAL A 125 -10.59 19.42 -3.24
CA VAL A 125 -10.09 18.54 -4.31
C VAL A 125 -10.65 19.04 -5.64
N THR A 126 -9.78 19.33 -6.59
CA THR A 126 -10.12 19.87 -7.92
C THR A 126 -9.75 18.92 -9.05
N THR A 127 -8.74 18.07 -8.84
CA THR A 127 -8.30 17.08 -9.81
C THR A 127 -8.04 15.74 -9.11
N ILE A 128 -8.54 14.66 -9.69
CA ILE A 128 -8.19 13.28 -9.34
C ILE A 128 -7.41 12.67 -10.50
N ILE A 129 -6.27 12.07 -10.21
CA ILE A 129 -5.47 11.28 -11.14
C ILE A 129 -5.61 9.81 -10.73
N ASN A 130 -6.12 8.96 -11.62
CA ASN A 130 -6.12 7.52 -11.39
C ASN A 130 -4.87 6.90 -12.02
N THR A 131 -4.11 6.13 -11.24
CA THR A 131 -2.86 5.52 -11.70
C THR A 131 -3.12 4.37 -12.67
N HIS A 132 -4.14 3.56 -12.43
CA HIS A 132 -4.57 2.43 -13.25
C HIS A 132 -6.01 2.06 -12.88
N ALA A 133 -6.58 1.02 -13.52
CA ALA A 133 -8.01 0.72 -13.46
C ALA A 133 -8.48 -0.16 -12.27
N HIS A 134 -7.60 -0.54 -11.32
CA HIS A 134 -8.00 -1.49 -10.27
C HIS A 134 -8.92 -0.86 -9.23
N PHE A 135 -9.87 -1.68 -8.75
CA PHE A 135 -10.95 -1.29 -7.86
C PHE A 135 -10.46 -0.58 -6.58
N ASP A 136 -9.32 -0.98 -6.03
CA ASP A 136 -8.72 -0.43 -4.82
C ASP A 136 -7.93 0.86 -5.03
N HIS A 137 -7.86 1.35 -6.27
CA HIS A 137 -7.28 2.64 -6.66
C HIS A 137 -8.34 3.62 -7.19
N VAL A 138 -9.48 3.14 -7.69
CA VAL A 138 -10.48 3.99 -8.37
C VAL A 138 -11.89 3.95 -7.80
N SER A 139 -12.24 2.99 -6.94
CA SER A 139 -13.65 2.82 -6.57
C SER A 139 -14.24 3.96 -5.75
N GLY A 140 -13.44 4.67 -4.95
CA GLY A 140 -13.91 5.87 -4.25
C GLY A 140 -14.18 7.09 -5.15
N ASN A 141 -13.81 7.05 -6.45
CA ASN A 141 -14.07 8.13 -7.42
C ASN A 141 -15.55 8.55 -7.41
N VAL A 142 -16.46 7.59 -7.26
CA VAL A 142 -17.92 7.79 -7.36
C VAL A 142 -18.51 8.65 -6.23
N GLU A 143 -17.78 8.84 -5.13
CA GLU A 143 -18.21 9.64 -3.97
C GLU A 143 -17.81 11.13 -4.12
N PHE A 144 -16.86 11.44 -5.00
CA PHE A 144 -16.43 12.81 -5.25
C PHE A 144 -17.44 13.57 -6.13
N PRO A 145 -17.61 14.89 -5.92
CA PRO A 145 -18.56 15.68 -6.68
C PRO A 145 -18.14 15.84 -8.14
N ALA A 146 -19.12 15.90 -9.05
CA ALA A 146 -18.91 16.05 -10.50
C ALA A 146 -18.22 17.36 -10.95
N SER A 147 -17.79 18.22 -10.01
CA SER A 147 -16.93 19.37 -10.25
C SER A 147 -15.44 19.04 -10.29
N VAL A 148 -15.03 17.83 -9.88
CA VAL A 148 -13.64 17.36 -9.95
C VAL A 148 -13.29 16.91 -11.38
N GLU A 149 -12.13 17.33 -11.89
CA GLU A 149 -11.59 16.78 -13.14
C GLU A 149 -10.93 15.42 -12.85
N PHE A 150 -11.39 14.36 -13.52
CA PHE A 150 -10.78 13.02 -13.42
C PHE A 150 -9.85 12.79 -14.62
N VAL A 151 -8.60 12.45 -14.33
CA VAL A 151 -7.50 12.31 -15.30
C VAL A 151 -6.91 10.92 -15.22
N ALA A 152 -6.70 10.27 -16.37
CA ALA A 152 -6.02 8.97 -16.45
C ALA A 152 -5.34 8.80 -17.82
N HIS A 153 -4.47 7.78 -17.95
CA HIS A 153 -4.07 7.30 -19.28
C HIS A 153 -5.29 6.81 -20.07
N GLU A 154 -5.31 6.95 -21.40
CA GLU A 154 -6.47 6.54 -22.21
C GLU A 154 -6.85 5.06 -22.05
N ASN A 155 -5.86 4.15 -21.98
CA ASN A 155 -6.13 2.74 -21.70
C ASN A 155 -6.71 2.52 -20.30
N ALA A 156 -6.25 3.28 -19.29
CA ALA A 156 -6.79 3.15 -17.93
C ALA A 156 -8.27 3.56 -17.89
N LYS A 157 -8.65 4.64 -18.60
CA LYS A 157 -10.06 5.01 -18.77
C LYS A 157 -10.87 3.87 -19.41
N THR A 158 -10.41 3.32 -20.54
CA THR A 158 -11.12 2.21 -21.22
C THR A 158 -11.27 1.00 -20.30
N LEU A 159 -10.22 0.63 -19.57
CA LEU A 159 -10.24 -0.50 -18.63
C LEU A 159 -11.17 -0.26 -17.42
N MET A 160 -11.32 0.99 -16.97
CA MET A 160 -12.33 1.38 -15.98
C MET A 160 -13.77 1.29 -16.52
N GLU A 161 -13.97 1.52 -17.82
CA GLU A 161 -15.26 1.35 -18.50
C GLU A 161 -15.60 -0.13 -18.81
N GLU A 162 -14.59 -0.99 -18.93
CA GLU A 162 -14.77 -2.45 -19.13
C GLU A 162 -14.89 -3.23 -17.82
N TRP A 163 -14.27 -2.76 -16.74
CA TRP A 163 -14.28 -3.34 -15.39
C TRP A 163 -13.91 -4.84 -15.35
N ASN A 164 -12.85 -5.23 -16.06
CA ASN A 164 -12.45 -6.64 -16.20
C ASN A 164 -11.89 -7.22 -14.88
N PRO A 165 -12.15 -8.51 -14.56
CA PRO A 165 -11.57 -9.19 -13.40
C PRO A 165 -10.03 -9.27 -13.43
N VAL A 166 -9.39 -8.94 -12.31
CA VAL A 166 -7.93 -8.92 -12.17
C VAL A 166 -7.32 -10.32 -12.26
N THR A 167 -6.37 -10.49 -13.18
CA THR A 167 -5.71 -11.78 -13.50
C THR A 167 -5.06 -12.39 -12.27
N GLY A 168 -5.48 -13.61 -11.91
CA GLY A 168 -4.92 -14.35 -10.78
C GLY A 168 -5.32 -13.82 -9.40
N PHE A 169 -6.15 -12.78 -9.32
CA PHE A 169 -6.65 -12.27 -8.05
C PHE A 169 -8.05 -12.86 -7.75
N PRO A 170 -8.27 -13.50 -6.60
CA PRO A 170 -9.58 -14.04 -6.23
C PRO A 170 -10.48 -12.93 -5.69
N GLY A 171 -11.45 -12.49 -6.50
CA GLY A 171 -12.46 -11.51 -6.08
C GLY A 171 -13.53 -11.33 -7.16
N ASP A 172 -14.70 -10.87 -6.73
CA ASP A 172 -15.73 -10.31 -7.59
C ASP A 172 -16.05 -8.93 -7.01
N PHE A 173 -15.73 -7.88 -7.75
CA PHE A 173 -15.78 -6.50 -7.29
C PHE A 173 -16.90 -5.78 -8.05
N PRO A 174 -17.95 -5.30 -7.36
CA PRO A 174 -19.05 -4.60 -8.03
C PRO A 174 -18.55 -3.44 -8.89
N ASP A 175 -19.09 -3.33 -10.10
CA ASP A 175 -18.84 -2.20 -10.97
C ASP A 175 -19.48 -0.95 -10.35
N VAL A 176 -18.62 -0.10 -9.79
CA VAL A 176 -19.03 1.17 -9.18
C VAL A 176 -19.44 2.20 -10.24
N PHE A 177 -18.94 2.08 -11.47
CA PHE A 177 -19.21 3.02 -12.55
C PHE A 177 -20.55 2.70 -13.23
N ASP A 178 -20.89 1.45 -13.50
CA ASP A 178 -22.26 1.07 -13.94
C ASP A 178 -23.29 1.50 -12.89
N THR A 179 -23.08 1.15 -11.62
CA THR A 179 -24.03 1.45 -10.54
C THR A 179 -24.17 2.93 -10.20
N SER A 180 -23.18 3.77 -10.52
CA SER A 180 -23.23 5.23 -10.37
C SER A 180 -23.58 5.98 -11.66
N GLY A 181 -23.79 5.28 -12.79
CA GLY A 181 -24.09 5.90 -14.08
C GLY A 181 -22.89 6.64 -14.71
N GLY A 182 -21.68 6.16 -14.45
CA GLY A 182 -20.41 6.70 -14.96
C GLY A 182 -19.81 7.85 -14.14
N GLN A 183 -20.32 8.11 -12.92
CA GLN A 183 -19.75 9.15 -12.06
C GLN A 183 -18.31 8.80 -11.67
N GLY A 184 -17.39 9.73 -11.85
CA GLY A 184 -15.98 9.51 -11.51
C GLY A 184 -15.16 8.73 -12.54
N LEU A 185 -15.71 8.44 -13.72
CA LEU A 185 -14.89 8.01 -14.86
C LEU A 185 -14.01 9.17 -15.37
N PRO A 186 -12.77 8.91 -15.83
CA PRO A 186 -11.89 9.93 -16.39
C PRO A 186 -12.53 10.70 -17.56
N THR A 187 -12.62 12.02 -17.42
CA THR A 187 -13.14 12.93 -18.45
C THR A 187 -12.02 13.55 -19.29
N ARG A 188 -10.78 13.51 -18.80
CA ARG A 188 -9.57 13.94 -19.49
C ARG A 188 -8.58 12.76 -19.56
N THR A 189 -8.08 12.50 -20.76
CA THR A 189 -7.09 11.44 -20.99
C THR A 189 -5.77 11.99 -21.54
N TYR A 190 -4.75 11.15 -21.51
CA TYR A 190 -3.48 11.38 -22.20
C TYR A 190 -2.90 10.06 -22.73
N GLU A 191 -1.97 10.18 -23.68
CA GLU A 191 -1.19 9.09 -24.29
C GLU A 191 0.18 8.98 -23.58
N ASP A 192 1.29 9.46 -24.18
CA ASP A 192 2.64 9.29 -23.59
C ASP A 192 2.90 10.12 -22.32
N ARG A 193 2.53 11.41 -22.33
CA ARG A 193 2.81 12.36 -21.23
C ARG A 193 1.76 13.47 -21.14
N LEU A 194 1.44 13.89 -19.92
CA LEU A 194 0.70 15.12 -19.64
C LEU A 194 1.41 15.94 -18.56
N THR A 195 1.34 17.27 -18.63
CA THR A 195 1.72 18.16 -17.53
C THR A 195 0.50 18.94 -17.07
N LEU A 196 0.30 18.98 -15.76
CA LEU A 196 -0.71 19.76 -15.04
C LEU A 196 0.00 20.81 -14.18
N GLY A 197 -0.65 21.95 -13.94
CA GLY A 197 -0.06 23.05 -13.19
C GLY A 197 1.21 23.63 -13.84
N SER A 198 2.03 24.33 -13.05
CA SER A 198 3.35 24.84 -13.45
C SER A 198 4.17 25.28 -12.24
N GLY A 199 5.49 25.34 -12.38
CA GLY A 199 6.38 25.78 -11.29
C GLY A 199 6.34 24.81 -10.10
N ASP A 200 6.18 25.35 -8.90
CA ASP A 200 6.15 24.54 -7.67
C ASP A 200 4.89 23.65 -7.59
N ASP A 201 3.80 24.03 -8.27
CA ASP A 201 2.53 23.29 -8.38
C ASP A 201 2.49 22.34 -9.59
N GLN A 202 3.62 22.09 -10.27
CA GLN A 202 3.65 21.22 -11.44
C GLN A 202 3.48 19.73 -11.07
N VAL A 203 2.65 19.03 -11.84
CA VAL A 203 2.53 17.56 -11.81
C VAL A 203 2.71 17.03 -13.22
N ASP A 204 3.65 16.11 -13.42
CA ASP A 204 3.85 15.42 -14.70
C ASP A 204 3.31 13.98 -14.61
N LEU A 205 2.50 13.58 -15.59
CA LEU A 205 2.04 12.21 -15.78
C LEU A 205 2.84 11.58 -16.91
N TYR A 206 3.34 10.36 -16.71
CA TYR A 206 4.04 9.57 -17.72
C TYR A 206 3.39 8.20 -17.87
N TYR A 207 3.23 7.76 -19.11
CA TYR A 207 3.03 6.34 -19.43
C TYR A 207 4.34 5.81 -20.02
N PHE A 208 4.93 4.80 -19.36
CA PHE A 208 6.18 4.18 -19.83
C PHE A 208 5.96 2.89 -20.61
N GLY A 209 4.71 2.48 -20.84
CA GLY A 209 4.39 1.17 -21.43
C GLY A 209 3.73 0.23 -20.41
N ARG A 210 3.47 -1.00 -20.87
CA ARG A 210 2.66 -1.99 -20.15
C ARG A 210 3.47 -2.65 -19.02
N GLY A 211 2.79 -3.09 -17.98
CA GLY A 211 3.40 -3.92 -16.95
C GLY A 211 2.36 -4.51 -16.02
N HIS A 212 1.90 -3.70 -15.07
CA HIS A 212 0.88 -4.10 -14.13
C HIS A 212 -0.49 -4.18 -14.81
N THR A 213 -0.88 -3.10 -15.51
CA THR A 213 -1.98 -3.03 -16.46
C THR A 213 -1.50 -2.52 -17.82
N GLY A 214 -2.44 -2.22 -18.73
CA GLY A 214 -2.19 -1.55 -19.99
C GLY A 214 -2.21 -0.02 -19.92
N GLY A 215 -2.42 0.59 -18.74
CA GLY A 215 -2.62 2.03 -18.58
C GLY A 215 -1.88 2.67 -17.41
N ASP A 216 -0.79 2.05 -16.96
CA ASP A 216 -0.09 2.43 -15.72
C ASP A 216 0.54 3.84 -15.79
N THR A 217 -0.09 4.79 -15.10
CA THR A 217 0.29 6.20 -15.00
C THR A 217 1.26 6.41 -13.84
N TRP A 218 2.42 6.98 -14.14
CA TRP A 218 3.41 7.42 -13.15
C TRP A 218 3.23 8.91 -12.91
N VAL A 219 2.98 9.32 -11.66
CA VAL A 219 2.74 10.72 -11.29
C VAL A 219 4.00 11.30 -10.65
N VAL A 220 4.57 12.36 -11.22
CA VAL A 220 5.79 13.01 -10.72
C VAL A 220 5.45 14.42 -10.23
N PHE A 221 5.91 14.76 -9.03
CA PHE A 221 5.85 16.09 -8.42
C PHE A 221 7.27 16.70 -8.48
N PRO A 222 7.68 17.41 -9.56
CA PRO A 222 9.09 17.66 -9.83
C PRO A 222 9.75 18.58 -8.81
N ALA A 223 9.04 19.62 -8.35
CA ALA A 223 9.51 20.54 -7.32
C ALA A 223 9.73 19.84 -5.96
N LEU A 224 8.95 18.78 -5.69
CA LEU A 224 9.01 17.98 -4.47
C LEU A 224 9.90 16.73 -4.60
N ARG A 225 10.53 16.53 -5.77
CA ARG A 225 11.40 15.37 -6.06
C ARG A 225 10.76 14.04 -5.67
N THR A 226 9.46 13.91 -5.87
CA THR A 226 8.66 12.75 -5.44
C THR A 226 7.88 12.17 -6.63
N MET A 227 7.72 10.85 -6.67
CA MET A 227 6.96 10.13 -7.70
C MET A 227 5.99 9.14 -7.06
N HIS A 228 4.73 9.10 -7.49
CA HIS A 228 3.80 8.01 -7.22
C HIS A 228 3.83 7.02 -8.38
N ALA A 229 4.07 5.75 -8.05
CA ALA A 229 4.28 4.68 -9.03
C ALA A 229 3.05 3.77 -9.23
N GLY A 230 2.00 3.93 -8.42
CA GLY A 230 0.90 2.97 -8.33
C GLY A 230 1.41 1.53 -8.21
N ASP A 231 0.74 0.61 -8.89
CA ASP A 231 1.06 -0.82 -8.84
C ASP A 231 2.04 -1.29 -9.93
N MET A 232 2.65 -0.35 -10.67
CA MET A 232 3.94 -0.62 -11.27
C MET A 232 5.04 -0.78 -10.21
N PHE A 233 4.91 -0.14 -9.05
CA PHE A 233 5.76 -0.44 -7.90
C PHE A 233 4.93 -0.47 -6.60
N PRO A 234 4.21 -1.58 -6.32
CA PRO A 234 3.37 -1.70 -5.13
C PRO A 234 4.19 -1.90 -3.85
N GLY A 235 5.44 -2.35 -3.99
CA GLY A 235 6.40 -2.67 -2.93
C GLY A 235 7.36 -3.76 -3.39
N LYS A 236 8.25 -4.24 -2.50
CA LYS A 236 9.16 -5.35 -2.80
C LYS A 236 8.42 -6.69 -2.75
N GLN A 237 7.77 -7.04 -3.86
CA GLN A 237 7.05 -8.30 -4.04
C GLN A 237 7.05 -8.73 -5.51
N VAL A 238 6.61 -9.97 -5.81
CA VAL A 238 6.20 -10.31 -7.17
C VAL A 238 4.98 -9.46 -7.54
N PRO A 239 5.06 -8.60 -8.57
CA PRO A 239 3.93 -7.77 -8.95
C PRO A 239 2.85 -8.60 -9.67
N ILE A 240 1.61 -8.13 -9.58
CA ILE A 240 0.52 -8.63 -10.42
C ILE A 240 0.81 -8.26 -11.87
N MET A 241 0.62 -9.22 -12.77
CA MET A 241 0.71 -9.03 -14.23
C MET A 241 -0.70 -9.24 -14.79
N ASP A 242 -1.47 -8.15 -14.94
CA ASP A 242 -2.91 -8.26 -15.19
C ASP A 242 -3.27 -8.30 -16.67
N ALA A 243 -3.09 -9.45 -17.32
CA ALA A 243 -3.42 -9.65 -18.73
C ALA A 243 -4.88 -9.30 -19.09
N SER A 244 -5.86 -9.57 -18.21
CA SER A 244 -7.26 -9.14 -18.38
C SER A 244 -7.39 -7.63 -18.57
N ASN A 245 -6.56 -6.85 -17.87
CA ASN A 245 -6.52 -5.39 -17.98
C ASN A 245 -5.26 -4.91 -18.74
N GLY A 246 -4.81 -5.67 -19.74
CA GLY A 246 -3.75 -5.26 -20.66
C GLY A 246 -2.33 -5.23 -20.07
N GLY A 247 -2.11 -5.71 -18.84
CA GLY A 247 -0.80 -5.91 -18.23
C GLY A 247 0.08 -6.88 -19.04
N SER A 248 1.38 -6.86 -18.78
CA SER A 248 2.38 -7.67 -19.49
C SER A 248 3.46 -8.17 -18.55
N GLY A 249 3.78 -9.46 -18.64
CA GLY A 249 4.93 -10.02 -17.94
C GLY A 249 6.24 -9.82 -18.70
N LEU A 250 6.19 -9.78 -20.03
CA LEU A 250 7.37 -9.60 -20.89
C LEU A 250 7.88 -8.16 -20.94
N GLU A 251 7.00 -7.17 -20.87
CA GLU A 251 7.37 -5.75 -20.96
C GLU A 251 7.75 -5.14 -19.60
N TYR A 252 7.15 -5.63 -18.50
CA TYR A 252 7.22 -5.05 -17.14
C TYR A 252 8.63 -4.57 -16.73
N ALA A 253 9.63 -5.45 -16.83
CA ALA A 253 11.00 -5.13 -16.40
C ALA A 253 11.66 -4.02 -17.25
N ASN A 254 11.26 -3.86 -18.51
CA ASN A 254 11.70 -2.77 -19.37
C ASN A 254 10.97 -1.47 -19.00
N THR A 255 9.65 -1.52 -18.76
CA THR A 255 8.84 -0.39 -18.30
C THR A 255 9.40 0.23 -17.01
N LEU A 256 9.72 -0.60 -16.02
CA LEU A 256 10.40 -0.17 -14.78
C LEU A 256 11.76 0.51 -15.04
N ARG A 257 12.56 -0.03 -15.97
CA ARG A 257 13.87 0.54 -16.34
C ARG A 257 13.72 1.89 -17.04
N MET A 258 12.70 2.04 -17.90
CA MET A 258 12.41 3.29 -18.58
C MET A 258 11.99 4.38 -17.59
N ALA A 259 11.13 4.06 -16.61
CA ALA A 259 10.77 4.96 -15.51
C ALA A 259 12.02 5.41 -14.72
N TYR A 260 12.82 4.45 -14.24
CA TYR A 260 14.07 4.71 -13.52
C TYR A 260 15.06 5.57 -14.32
N SER A 261 15.18 5.35 -15.64
CA SER A 261 16.13 6.10 -16.48
C SER A 261 15.64 7.48 -16.92
N THR A 262 14.32 7.69 -16.98
CA THR A 262 13.72 8.94 -17.50
C THR A 262 13.49 9.94 -16.38
N VAL A 263 12.85 9.51 -15.30
CA VAL A 263 12.61 10.35 -14.12
C VAL A 263 13.84 10.20 -13.23
N THR A 264 14.80 11.13 -13.31
CA THR A 264 16.07 11.03 -12.56
C THR A 264 16.12 11.86 -11.28
N GLU A 265 15.43 13.01 -11.27
CA GLU A 265 15.48 14.01 -10.19
C GLU A 265 14.41 13.78 -9.12
N ILE A 266 14.41 12.58 -8.54
CA ILE A 266 13.52 12.19 -7.45
C ILE A 266 14.31 11.55 -6.30
N ASP A 267 13.87 11.80 -5.07
CA ASP A 267 14.45 11.20 -3.86
C ASP A 267 13.47 10.18 -3.23
N THR A 268 12.16 10.40 -3.40
CA THR A 268 11.09 9.60 -2.77
C THR A 268 10.15 9.00 -3.82
N ILE A 269 9.78 7.74 -3.64
CA ILE A 269 8.75 7.03 -4.41
C ILE A 269 7.62 6.60 -3.47
N ILE A 270 6.41 7.05 -3.76
CA ILE A 270 5.18 6.56 -3.17
C ILE A 270 4.81 5.27 -3.92
N THR A 271 4.87 4.15 -3.21
CA THR A 271 4.49 2.83 -3.74
C THR A 271 2.98 2.63 -3.71
N GLY A 272 2.44 1.73 -4.52
CA GLY A 272 1.01 1.42 -4.52
C GLY A 272 0.47 0.85 -3.19
N HIS A 273 1.20 -0.06 -2.53
CA HIS A 273 0.71 -0.82 -1.35
C HIS A 273 1.71 -0.94 -0.19
N SER A 274 2.79 -0.16 -0.18
CA SER A 274 3.85 -0.28 0.83
C SER A 274 4.26 1.08 1.42
N VAL A 275 5.34 1.09 2.18
CA VAL A 275 6.04 2.31 2.58
C VAL A 275 6.66 3.00 1.37
N GLN A 276 7.08 4.25 1.54
CA GLN A 276 7.88 4.96 0.54
C GLN A 276 9.21 4.24 0.35
N MET A 277 9.69 4.29 -0.89
CA MET A 277 10.92 3.66 -1.35
C MET A 277 11.74 4.67 -2.16
N ASP A 278 12.94 4.31 -2.56
CA ASP A 278 13.82 5.20 -3.34
C ASP A 278 14.12 4.69 -4.76
N ARG A 279 15.01 5.40 -5.46
CA ARG A 279 15.47 5.06 -6.81
C ARG A 279 16.20 3.73 -6.88
N ASP A 280 16.97 3.39 -5.85
CA ASP A 280 17.73 2.15 -5.76
C ASP A 280 16.78 0.97 -5.53
N ASP A 281 15.72 1.14 -4.73
CA ASP A 281 14.63 0.18 -4.59
C ASP A 281 13.89 -0.07 -5.92
N LEU A 282 13.59 0.97 -6.69
CA LEU A 282 12.96 0.84 -8.03
C LEU A 282 13.87 0.07 -8.99
N ARG A 283 15.19 0.31 -8.97
CA ARG A 283 16.17 -0.46 -9.73
C ARG A 283 16.20 -1.92 -9.28
N GLU A 284 16.12 -2.19 -7.98
CA GLU A 284 16.05 -3.55 -7.45
C GLU A 284 14.77 -4.28 -7.88
N MET A 285 13.62 -3.60 -7.88
CA MET A 285 12.36 -4.13 -8.40
C MET A 285 12.48 -4.49 -9.88
N ALA A 286 13.08 -3.61 -10.70
CA ALA A 286 13.31 -3.89 -12.11
C ALA A 286 14.20 -5.14 -12.34
N ASP A 287 15.28 -5.28 -11.56
CA ASP A 287 16.16 -6.45 -11.59
C ASP A 287 15.50 -7.74 -11.06
N PHE A 288 14.58 -7.61 -10.10
CA PHE A 288 13.82 -8.72 -9.53
C PHE A 288 12.85 -9.29 -10.57
N VAL A 289 12.04 -8.42 -11.18
CA VAL A 289 11.09 -8.78 -12.24
C VAL A 289 11.83 -9.34 -13.46
N ASP A 290 12.93 -8.71 -13.90
CA ASP A 290 13.79 -9.24 -14.96
C ASP A 290 14.34 -10.64 -14.66
N GLY A 291 14.73 -10.87 -13.40
CA GLY A 291 15.19 -12.17 -12.92
C GLY A 291 14.11 -13.26 -12.94
N LEU A 292 12.88 -12.91 -12.57
CA LEU A 292 11.71 -13.78 -12.65
C LEU A 292 11.37 -14.12 -14.11
N VAL A 293 11.19 -13.10 -14.95
CA VAL A 293 10.82 -13.24 -16.37
C VAL A 293 11.86 -14.02 -17.15
N SER A 294 13.15 -13.76 -16.91
CA SER A 294 14.25 -14.51 -17.51
C SER A 294 14.25 -15.99 -17.09
N ALA A 295 13.94 -16.29 -15.84
CA ALA A 295 13.85 -17.67 -15.36
C ALA A 295 12.63 -18.40 -15.94
N ALA A 296 11.48 -17.72 -16.03
CA ALA A 296 10.25 -18.23 -16.63
C ALA A 296 10.44 -18.54 -18.13
N LYS A 297 11.02 -17.61 -18.91
CA LYS A 297 11.42 -17.83 -20.33
C LYS A 297 12.25 -19.11 -20.50
N GLN A 298 13.28 -19.28 -19.67
CA GLN A 298 14.16 -20.45 -19.72
C GLN A 298 13.46 -21.75 -19.30
N ALA A 299 12.49 -21.68 -18.38
CA ALA A 299 11.70 -22.83 -17.96
C ALA A 299 10.73 -23.28 -19.06
N LYS A 300 9.98 -22.35 -19.66
CA LYS A 300 9.11 -22.61 -20.81
C LYS A 300 9.89 -23.21 -21.99
N ALA A 301 11.06 -22.67 -22.31
CA ALA A 301 11.93 -23.20 -23.37
C ALA A 301 12.43 -24.64 -23.11
N ARG A 302 12.34 -25.14 -21.88
CA ARG A 302 12.61 -26.55 -21.51
C ARG A 302 11.33 -27.41 -21.39
N GLY A 303 10.16 -26.86 -21.71
CA GLY A 303 8.87 -27.54 -21.56
C GLY A 303 8.36 -27.66 -20.12
N VAL A 304 8.92 -26.88 -19.18
CA VAL A 304 8.46 -26.86 -17.78
C VAL A 304 7.17 -26.03 -17.69
N SER A 305 6.10 -26.57 -17.10
CA SER A 305 4.82 -25.85 -16.95
C SER A 305 4.94 -24.65 -16.00
N ALA A 306 4.00 -23.70 -16.07
CA ALA A 306 3.96 -22.57 -15.14
C ALA A 306 3.80 -23.04 -13.67
N ALA A 307 3.02 -24.10 -13.44
CA ALA A 307 2.84 -24.72 -12.13
C ALA A 307 4.14 -25.34 -11.60
N ASP A 308 4.85 -26.14 -12.42
CA ASP A 308 6.13 -26.76 -12.03
C ASP A 308 7.23 -25.70 -11.82
N PHE A 309 7.20 -24.62 -12.60
CA PHE A 309 8.07 -23.47 -12.40
C PHE A 309 7.81 -22.82 -11.04
N VAL A 310 6.56 -22.44 -10.73
CA VAL A 310 6.21 -21.81 -9.44
C VAL A 310 6.53 -22.72 -8.26
N ALA A 311 6.30 -24.03 -8.37
CA ALA A 311 6.61 -25.00 -7.32
C ALA A 311 8.11 -25.19 -7.04
N SER A 312 9.00 -24.80 -7.97
CA SER A 312 10.46 -25.01 -7.88
C SER A 312 11.30 -23.73 -7.91
N TRP A 313 10.72 -22.61 -8.32
CA TRP A 313 11.42 -21.33 -8.42
C TRP A 313 11.61 -20.70 -7.04
N SER A 314 12.74 -20.02 -6.89
CA SER A 314 13.05 -19.18 -5.75
C SER A 314 13.88 -18.00 -6.26
N PRO A 315 13.65 -16.77 -5.79
CA PRO A 315 14.40 -15.62 -6.27
C PRO A 315 15.89 -15.76 -5.93
N LYS A 316 16.73 -14.99 -6.64
CA LYS A 316 18.19 -14.94 -6.40
C LYS A 316 18.44 -14.61 -4.91
N PRO A 317 19.51 -15.15 -4.26
CA PRO A 317 19.70 -15.01 -2.82
C PRO A 317 19.57 -13.59 -2.26
N ARG A 318 20.03 -12.57 -3.01
CA ARG A 318 19.94 -11.14 -2.63
C ARG A 318 18.53 -10.59 -2.47
N PHE A 319 17.51 -11.28 -2.95
CA PHE A 319 16.11 -10.85 -2.90
C PHE A 319 15.27 -11.65 -1.90
N ARG A 320 15.79 -12.75 -1.34
CA ARG A 320 14.98 -13.71 -0.55
C ARG A 320 14.52 -13.19 0.80
N THR A 321 15.18 -12.16 1.32
CA THR A 321 14.84 -11.51 2.59
C THR A 321 13.88 -10.34 2.40
N ASP A 322 13.99 -9.65 1.26
CA ASP A 322 13.42 -8.32 1.08
C ASP A 322 12.22 -8.32 0.12
N PHE A 323 12.11 -9.34 -0.76
CA PHE A 323 10.99 -9.50 -1.68
C PHE A 323 10.06 -10.64 -1.25
N SER A 324 8.77 -10.34 -1.12
CA SER A 324 7.75 -11.36 -0.91
C SER A 324 7.43 -12.11 -2.21
N VAL A 325 7.06 -13.38 -2.10
CA VAL A 325 6.59 -14.22 -3.22
C VAL A 325 5.22 -14.79 -2.83
N PRO A 326 4.15 -14.50 -3.60
CA PRO A 326 2.83 -15.00 -3.29
C PRO A 326 2.72 -16.51 -3.52
N GLY A 327 1.81 -17.14 -2.80
CA GLY A 327 1.59 -18.58 -2.88
C GLY A 327 0.76 -19.02 -4.07
N GLY A 328 1.08 -20.20 -4.62
CA GLY A 328 0.17 -21.03 -5.40
C GLY A 328 -0.46 -20.34 -6.62
N ALA A 329 -1.80 -20.26 -6.61
CA ALA A 329 -2.61 -19.98 -7.80
C ALA A 329 -2.35 -18.59 -8.42
N SER A 330 -2.24 -17.53 -7.60
CA SER A 330 -2.03 -16.17 -8.10
C SER A 330 -0.68 -16.03 -8.79
N PHE A 331 0.40 -16.52 -8.16
CA PHE A 331 1.72 -16.50 -8.78
C PHE A 331 1.80 -17.40 -10.02
N GLN A 332 1.11 -18.55 -10.02
CA GLN A 332 0.98 -19.40 -11.22
C GLN A 332 0.29 -18.66 -12.37
N ALA A 333 -0.78 -17.90 -12.10
CA ALA A 333 -1.48 -17.13 -13.12
C ALA A 333 -0.57 -16.07 -13.77
N TRP A 334 0.22 -15.32 -12.98
CA TRP A 334 1.12 -14.30 -13.53
C TRP A 334 2.32 -14.90 -14.29
N VAL A 335 2.81 -16.07 -13.87
CA VAL A 335 3.77 -16.84 -14.69
C VAL A 335 3.12 -17.36 -15.97
N GLN A 336 1.82 -17.72 -15.93
CA GLN A 336 1.09 -18.12 -17.12
C GLN A 336 0.96 -16.96 -18.12
N VAL A 337 0.78 -15.71 -17.66
CA VAL A 337 0.83 -14.51 -18.54
C VAL A 337 2.16 -14.42 -19.30
N ILE A 338 3.30 -14.52 -18.59
CA ILE A 338 4.63 -14.57 -19.23
C ILE A 338 4.70 -15.70 -20.27
N TYR A 339 4.08 -16.84 -19.98
CA TYR A 339 4.10 -17.99 -20.87
C TYR A 339 3.24 -17.78 -22.11
N ASP A 340 2.04 -17.23 -21.97
CA ASP A 340 1.10 -17.03 -23.07
C ASP A 340 1.61 -15.93 -24.02
N GLU A 341 2.23 -14.87 -23.48
CA GLU A 341 2.92 -13.85 -24.28
C GLU A 341 4.10 -14.40 -25.09
N ILE A 342 4.77 -15.47 -24.63
CA ILE A 342 5.84 -16.14 -25.40
C ILE A 342 5.27 -16.99 -26.54
N ASP A 343 4.10 -17.62 -26.36
CA ASP A 343 3.46 -18.42 -27.42
C ASP A 343 2.79 -17.55 -28.50
N ALA A 344 2.59 -16.26 -28.22
CA ALA A 344 2.02 -15.28 -29.13
C ALA A 344 3.07 -14.59 -30.05
N MET A 345 4.37 -14.91 -29.92
CA MET A 345 5.50 -14.35 -30.69
C MET A 345 5.88 -15.18 -31.92
#